data_AF-A0A344LCD4-F1
#
_entry.id   AF-A0A344LCD4-F1
#
_cell.length_a   1.000
_cell.length_b   1.000
_cell.length_c   1.000
_cell.angle_alpha   90.00
_cell.angle_beta   90.00
_cell.angle_gamma   90.00
#
_symmetry.space_group_name_H-M   'P 1'
#
loop_
_entity.id
_entity.type
_entity.pdbx_description
1 polymer ?
#
loop_
_entity_poly.entity_id
_entity_poly.type
_entity_poly.pdbx_seq_one_letter_code
_entity_poly.pdbx_strand_id
1 'polypeptide(L)'
;MRFDNDVSKQDGHIVSTTSTEVGKDKGFFGHPRGLANLFGVEMWERFSFYGMQGILAIYLYYSTTDGGLGLEKPTALGIVGAYGGLVYLSTVVGAWIADRLLGSERTLFYSALLIMAGHISLALLPGFAGVGVGLVCVALGSGGLKGNATALVGGLYGEHDERRDGGFTLFYMGVNLGGWIGPLLTGLAQEELGFHYGFGLAAIGMAAGLIQYTLGRKNLPDSGRVVPNPLPANRRPLVAVLAVVVVALIVVAVLTGFVTAENLSDRTILVIVIASVAYFAVLLTSKKTTPVERKRVASFIPMFIASAAFFALFQQQFTVIAAYTDERLDRNLFGWEMPVSWMNSVNPVFILLLAPVVAAIWTKLGERQPSSPIKFAMGTGIAGVSFLLFLPLAGGGPASTPLLALVGIILVVTVAELSLSPVGLSLSTKLAPEAYQTQMVALNFLSVALGTALSGWLARFYSADSEVPYFGTLGAICIGIGILLVLGTPFIRKLMSGVR
;
A
#
# COMPACT_ATOMS: atom_id res chain seq x y z
N MET A 1 -0.89 69.11 26.46
CA MET A 1 0.50 69.60 26.22
C MET A 1 1.41 68.71 27.04
N ARG A 2 2.17 67.76 26.45
CA ARG A 2 3.53 67.94 25.88
C ARG A 2 4.51 68.44 26.97
N PHE A 3 5.64 67.82 27.32
CA PHE A 3 6.50 66.76 26.74
C PHE A 3 7.56 66.31 27.78
N ASP A 4 7.95 65.01 27.75
CA ASP A 4 9.31 64.38 27.74
C ASP A 4 10.47 64.87 28.67
N ASN A 5 11.47 64.10 29.15
CA ASN A 5 12.04 62.76 28.88
C ASN A 5 12.98 62.38 30.05
N ASP A 6 13.13 61.09 30.41
CA ASP A 6 14.36 60.30 30.14
C ASP A 6 14.41 58.91 30.85
N VAL A 7 14.35 57.87 30.01
CA VAL A 7 15.19 56.66 29.91
C VAL A 7 15.60 55.87 31.17
N SER A 8 15.04 54.66 31.30
CA SER A 8 15.86 53.42 31.31
C SER A 8 15.03 52.21 30.84
N LYS A 9 15.38 51.67 29.68
CA LYS A 9 14.89 50.39 29.16
C LYS A 9 15.86 49.28 29.57
N GLN A 10 15.35 48.24 30.22
CA GLN A 10 15.96 46.91 30.21
C GLN A 10 14.98 45.97 29.51
N ASP A 11 15.23 45.75 28.22
CA ASP A 11 14.49 44.78 27.41
C ASP A 11 14.94 43.36 27.77
N GLY A 12 14.09 42.65 28.52
CA GLY A 12 14.15 41.21 28.64
C GLY A 12 13.69 40.58 27.34
N HIS A 13 14.62 40.05 26.55
CA HIS A 13 14.32 39.21 25.39
C HIS A 13 13.64 37.90 25.84
N ILE A 14 12.32 37.93 25.94
CA ILE A 14 11.52 36.71 25.77
C ILE A 14 11.64 36.37 24.28
N VAL A 15 12.51 35.41 23.96
CA VAL A 15 12.50 34.75 22.65
C VAL A 15 11.21 33.95 22.58
N SER A 16 10.15 34.64 22.16
CA SER A 16 9.02 34.01 21.50
C SER A 16 9.61 33.29 20.30
N THR A 17 9.68 31.96 20.36
CA THR A 17 9.87 31.13 19.17
C THR A 17 8.67 31.37 18.29
N THR A 18 8.77 32.41 17.44
CA THR A 18 7.89 32.62 16.32
C THR A 18 7.79 31.30 15.58
N SER A 19 6.57 30.80 15.46
CA SER A 19 6.15 29.82 14.47
C SER A 19 7.01 29.99 13.22
N THR A 20 7.85 29.00 12.90
CA THR A 20 8.60 28.97 11.65
C THR A 20 7.63 29.29 10.53
N GLU A 21 7.74 30.50 9.95
CA GLU A 21 7.06 30.83 8.72
C GLU A 21 7.54 29.83 7.67
N VAL A 22 6.75 28.78 7.47
CA VAL A 22 6.90 27.90 6.31
C VAL A 22 6.74 28.84 5.11
N GLY A 23 7.86 29.12 4.43
CA GLY A 23 7.92 30.13 3.39
C GLY A 23 6.78 29.98 2.40
N LYS A 24 6.22 31.11 1.95
CA LYS A 24 5.20 31.23 0.89
C LYS A 24 5.75 30.77 -0.48
N ASP A 25 6.45 29.64 -0.54
CA ASP A 25 6.88 29.01 -1.78
C ASP A 25 5.65 28.44 -2.50
N LYS A 26 5.50 28.85 -3.76
CA LYS A 26 4.42 28.46 -4.69
C LYS A 26 4.98 27.83 -5.96
N GLY A 27 6.16 27.20 -5.90
CA GLY A 27 6.84 26.73 -7.11
C GLY A 27 6.29 25.47 -7.77
N PHE A 28 5.19 24.86 -7.31
CA PHE A 28 4.51 23.76 -7.99
C PHE A 28 2.98 23.85 -7.84
N PHE A 29 2.28 24.34 -8.86
CA PHE A 29 0.81 24.53 -8.84
C PHE A 29 0.28 25.27 -7.59
N GLY A 30 1.03 26.23 -7.05
CA GLY A 30 0.66 26.95 -5.81
C GLY A 30 1.09 26.29 -4.50
N HIS A 31 1.73 25.12 -4.58
CA HIS A 31 2.30 24.39 -3.44
C HIS A 31 3.84 24.55 -3.37
N PRO A 32 4.46 24.22 -2.22
CA PRO A 32 5.92 24.27 -2.05
C PRO A 32 6.66 23.42 -3.09
N ARG A 33 7.84 23.86 -3.55
CA ARG A 33 8.65 23.12 -4.54
C ARG A 33 9.04 21.72 -4.09
N GLY A 34 9.16 21.51 -2.77
CA GLY A 34 9.37 20.19 -2.18
C GLY A 34 8.30 19.18 -2.61
N LEU A 35 7.06 19.62 -2.84
CA LEU A 35 5.97 18.74 -3.28
C LEU A 35 6.24 18.17 -4.67
N ALA A 36 6.80 18.94 -5.61
CA ALA A 36 7.13 18.44 -6.95
C ALA A 36 8.13 17.27 -6.90
N ASN A 37 9.07 17.31 -5.96
CA ASN A 37 10.08 16.27 -5.79
C ASN A 37 9.47 15.01 -5.16
N LEU A 38 8.60 15.17 -4.15
CA LEU A 38 7.89 14.06 -3.51
C LEU A 38 6.86 13.43 -4.44
N PHE A 39 6.14 14.25 -5.21
CA PHE A 39 5.25 13.80 -6.28
C PHE A 39 6.02 12.97 -7.31
N GLY A 40 7.15 13.48 -7.81
CA GLY A 40 7.94 12.81 -8.84
C GLY A 40 8.50 11.47 -8.38
N VAL A 41 9.16 11.44 -7.22
CA VAL A 41 9.73 10.17 -6.69
C VAL A 41 8.65 9.14 -6.41
N GLU A 42 7.47 9.55 -5.89
CA GLU A 42 6.37 8.64 -5.65
C GLU A 42 5.76 8.14 -6.96
N MET A 43 5.56 9.01 -7.97
CA MET A 43 5.05 8.61 -9.28
C MET A 43 5.97 7.57 -9.93
N TRP A 44 7.29 7.81 -9.92
CA TRP A 44 8.28 6.90 -10.50
C TRP A 44 8.43 5.60 -9.72
N GLU A 45 8.37 5.65 -8.39
CA GLU A 45 8.33 4.42 -7.60
C GLU A 45 7.07 3.62 -7.95
N ARG A 46 5.89 4.26 -8.03
CA ARG A 46 4.63 3.56 -8.32
C ARG A 46 4.60 3.02 -9.74
N PHE A 47 5.17 3.75 -10.69
CA PHE A 47 5.44 3.27 -12.05
C PHE A 47 6.24 1.96 -12.01
N SER A 48 7.39 1.97 -11.34
CA SER A 48 8.28 0.80 -11.29
C SER A 48 7.68 -0.37 -10.51
N PHE A 49 7.02 -0.11 -9.38
CA PHE A 49 6.37 -1.10 -8.54
C PHE A 49 5.22 -1.78 -9.27
N TYR A 50 4.23 -1.02 -9.77
CA TYR A 50 3.07 -1.60 -10.43
C TYR A 50 3.41 -2.19 -11.80
N GLY A 51 4.38 -1.60 -12.51
CA GLY A 51 4.88 -2.16 -13.76
C GLY A 51 5.51 -3.54 -13.56
N MET A 52 6.45 -3.65 -12.63
CA MET A 52 7.04 -4.94 -12.24
C MET A 52 5.97 -5.92 -11.75
N GLN A 53 5.07 -5.47 -10.87
CA GLN A 53 4.01 -6.30 -10.30
C GLN A 53 3.06 -6.86 -11.38
N GLY A 54 2.73 -6.08 -12.40
CA GLY A 54 1.82 -6.49 -13.48
C GLY A 54 2.36 -7.60 -14.38
N ILE A 55 3.70 -7.76 -14.45
CA ILE A 55 4.35 -8.83 -15.23
C ILE A 55 4.97 -9.93 -14.36
N LEU A 56 4.94 -9.78 -13.02
CA LEU A 56 5.61 -10.73 -12.13
C LEU A 56 4.93 -12.11 -12.12
N ALA A 57 3.61 -12.16 -12.09
CA ALA A 57 2.87 -13.42 -12.07
C ALA A 57 3.17 -14.26 -13.32
N ILE A 58 2.98 -13.67 -14.49
CA ILE A 58 3.25 -14.30 -15.79
C ILE A 58 4.72 -14.69 -15.94
N TYR A 59 5.69 -13.86 -15.48
CA TYR A 59 7.10 -14.25 -15.47
C TYR A 59 7.37 -15.53 -14.66
N LEU A 60 6.69 -15.69 -13.52
CA LEU A 60 6.88 -16.84 -12.66
C LEU A 60 6.30 -18.13 -13.26
N TYR A 61 5.11 -18.08 -13.87
CA TYR A 61 4.43 -19.30 -14.37
C TYR A 61 4.53 -19.55 -15.88
N TYR A 62 4.96 -18.57 -16.69
CA TYR A 62 5.21 -18.82 -18.11
C TYR A 62 6.35 -19.83 -18.27
N SER A 63 6.31 -20.58 -19.36
CA SER A 63 7.32 -21.58 -19.64
C SER A 63 8.70 -20.94 -19.83
N THR A 64 9.77 -21.70 -19.63
CA THR A 64 11.13 -21.22 -19.90
C THR A 64 11.37 -20.92 -21.38
N THR A 65 10.60 -21.54 -22.29
CA THR A 65 10.64 -21.23 -23.73
C THR A 65 10.00 -19.89 -24.05
N ASP A 66 9.03 -19.44 -23.24
CA ASP A 66 8.40 -18.11 -23.34
C ASP A 66 9.14 -17.06 -22.50
N GLY A 67 10.32 -17.39 -21.98
CA GLY A 67 11.16 -16.51 -21.15
C GLY A 67 10.74 -16.41 -19.68
N GLY A 68 9.78 -17.23 -19.23
CA GLY A 68 9.38 -17.34 -17.82
C GLY A 68 10.20 -18.35 -17.01
N LEU A 69 9.74 -18.67 -15.80
CA LEU A 69 10.42 -19.56 -14.85
C LEU A 69 9.77 -20.95 -14.69
N GLY A 70 8.62 -21.18 -15.33
CA GLY A 70 7.96 -22.48 -15.39
C GLY A 70 7.44 -22.99 -14.04
N LEU A 71 7.13 -22.10 -13.09
CA LEU A 71 6.47 -22.52 -11.86
C LEU A 71 5.02 -22.92 -12.11
N GLU A 72 4.51 -23.84 -11.30
CA GLU A 72 3.07 -24.07 -11.23
C GLU A 72 2.33 -22.79 -10.85
N LYS A 73 1.23 -22.50 -11.55
CA LYS A 73 0.42 -21.28 -11.34
C LYS A 73 0.05 -21.05 -9.86
N PRO A 74 -0.46 -22.04 -9.10
CA PRO A 74 -0.74 -21.86 -7.67
C PRO A 74 0.46 -21.35 -6.86
N THR A 75 1.66 -21.85 -7.17
CA THR A 75 2.91 -21.44 -6.50
C THR A 75 3.33 -20.04 -6.92
N ALA A 76 3.29 -19.72 -8.22
CA ALA A 76 3.59 -18.38 -8.73
C ALA A 76 2.67 -17.31 -8.12
N LEU A 77 1.36 -17.54 -8.14
CA LEU A 77 0.36 -16.62 -7.57
C LEU A 77 0.49 -16.53 -6.04
N GLY A 78 0.85 -17.63 -5.38
CA GLY A 78 1.20 -17.69 -3.97
C GLY A 78 2.39 -16.78 -3.62
N ILE A 79 3.45 -16.80 -4.42
CA ILE A 79 4.61 -15.90 -4.26
C ILE A 79 4.20 -14.43 -4.41
N VAL A 80 3.39 -14.10 -5.44
CA VAL A 80 2.96 -12.73 -5.69
C VAL A 80 2.14 -12.16 -4.52
N GLY A 81 1.20 -12.94 -3.99
CA GLY A 81 0.42 -12.53 -2.82
C GLY A 81 1.27 -12.39 -1.55
N ALA A 82 2.17 -13.36 -1.31
CA ALA A 82 3.09 -13.30 -0.17
C ALA A 82 4.02 -12.08 -0.24
N TYR A 83 4.59 -11.82 -1.41
CA TYR A 83 5.40 -10.63 -1.69
C TYR A 83 4.63 -9.34 -1.37
N GLY A 84 3.41 -9.20 -1.89
CA GLY A 84 2.58 -8.03 -1.59
C GLY A 84 2.31 -7.88 -0.09
N GLY A 85 2.02 -8.99 0.61
CA GLY A 85 1.88 -9.00 2.06
C GLY A 85 3.14 -8.53 2.80
N LEU A 86 4.31 -9.00 2.38
CA LEU A 86 5.61 -8.61 2.94
C LEU A 86 5.96 -7.14 2.68
N VAL A 87 5.58 -6.58 1.52
CA VAL A 87 5.73 -5.14 1.23
C VAL A 87 4.97 -4.31 2.28
N TYR A 88 3.71 -4.64 2.54
CA TYR A 88 2.91 -3.93 3.54
C TYR A 88 3.42 -4.17 4.96
N LEU A 89 3.86 -5.38 5.31
CA LEU A 89 4.49 -5.67 6.61
C LEU A 89 5.77 -4.82 6.80
N SER A 90 6.57 -4.68 5.75
CA SER A 90 7.83 -3.92 5.77
C SER A 90 7.61 -2.42 6.00
N THR A 91 6.41 -1.89 5.76
CA THR A 91 6.09 -0.49 6.10
C THR A 91 6.25 -0.19 7.59
N VAL A 92 5.98 -1.17 8.46
CA VAL A 92 6.15 -1.04 9.91
C VAL A 92 7.62 -0.89 10.26
N VAL A 93 8.49 -1.68 9.62
CA VAL A 93 9.94 -1.62 9.79
C VAL A 93 10.48 -0.29 9.27
N GLY A 94 10.04 0.12 8.08
CA GLY A 94 10.41 1.38 7.47
C GLY A 94 10.05 2.61 8.31
N ALA A 95 8.84 2.62 8.89
CA ALA A 95 8.41 3.67 9.80
C ALA A 95 9.26 3.70 11.09
N TRP A 96 9.59 2.52 11.64
CA TRP A 96 10.43 2.42 12.83
C TRP A 96 11.87 2.93 12.58
N ILE A 97 12.46 2.61 11.43
CA ILE A 97 13.80 3.10 11.05
C ILE A 97 13.81 4.63 10.95
N ALA A 98 12.79 5.23 10.35
CA ALA A 98 12.67 6.68 10.25
C ALA A 98 12.50 7.34 11.63
N ASP A 99 11.65 6.78 12.49
CA ASP A 99 11.39 7.28 13.83
C ASP A 99 12.65 7.23 14.74
N ARG A 100 13.47 6.19 14.60
CA ARG A 100 14.48 5.82 15.62
C ARG A 100 15.93 6.00 15.18
N LEU A 101 16.21 5.95 13.87
CA LEU A 101 17.57 5.85 13.36
C LEU A 101 17.95 6.95 12.35
N LEU A 102 17.13 7.16 11.32
CA LEU A 102 17.57 7.90 10.12
C LEU A 102 16.77 9.18 9.82
N GLY A 103 15.54 9.32 10.34
CA GLY A 103 14.60 10.35 9.88
C GLY A 103 13.94 9.96 8.56
N SER A 104 12.81 10.61 8.23
CA SER A 104 11.99 10.25 7.06
C SER A 104 12.69 10.49 5.73
N GLU A 105 13.47 11.58 5.60
CA GLU A 105 14.19 11.94 4.36
C GLU A 105 15.23 10.88 3.98
N ARG A 106 16.13 10.54 4.92
CA ARG A 106 17.17 9.54 4.66
C ARG A 106 16.59 8.14 4.50
N THR A 107 15.57 7.79 5.28
CA THR A 107 14.90 6.49 5.14
C THR A 107 14.29 6.35 3.76
N LEU A 108 13.60 7.39 3.25
CA LEU A 108 13.08 7.40 1.88
C LEU A 108 14.20 7.24 0.86
N PHE A 109 15.30 8.01 0.98
CA PHE A 109 16.41 7.95 0.04
C PHE A 109 17.05 6.56 -0.07
N TYR A 110 17.40 5.94 1.07
CA TYR A 110 18.00 4.59 1.05
C TYR A 110 17.00 3.52 0.64
N SER A 111 15.71 3.72 0.94
CA SER A 111 14.65 2.85 0.45
C SER A 111 14.53 2.90 -1.07
N ALA A 112 14.57 4.10 -1.66
CA ALA A 112 14.55 4.28 -3.10
C ALA A 112 15.76 3.62 -3.80
N LEU A 113 16.96 3.74 -3.22
CA LEU A 113 18.14 3.01 -3.69
C LEU A 113 17.94 1.49 -3.65
N LEU A 114 17.34 0.98 -2.58
CA LEU A 114 17.08 -0.45 -2.43
C LEU A 114 16.04 -0.96 -3.44
N ILE A 115 14.98 -0.20 -3.71
CA ILE A 115 13.98 -0.52 -4.76
C ILE A 115 14.66 -0.59 -6.13
N MET A 116 15.50 0.39 -6.46
CA MET A 116 16.25 0.42 -7.72
C MET A 116 17.15 -0.81 -7.85
N ALA A 117 17.89 -1.17 -6.79
CA ALA A 117 18.71 -2.39 -6.77
C ALA A 117 17.86 -3.65 -6.96
N GLY A 118 16.65 -3.68 -6.41
CA GLY A 118 15.70 -4.78 -6.59
C GLY A 118 15.24 -4.95 -8.05
N HIS A 119 14.86 -3.86 -8.71
CA HIS A 119 14.49 -3.92 -10.14
C HIS A 119 15.68 -4.27 -11.04
N ILE A 120 16.88 -3.76 -10.75
CA ILE A 120 18.11 -4.15 -11.47
C ILE A 120 18.37 -5.65 -11.29
N SER A 121 18.14 -6.18 -10.09
CA SER A 121 18.30 -7.61 -9.81
C SER A 121 17.34 -8.46 -10.65
N LEU A 122 16.07 -8.07 -10.77
CA LEU A 122 15.10 -8.74 -11.64
C LEU A 122 15.48 -8.65 -13.13
N ALA A 123 16.06 -7.52 -13.56
CA ALA A 123 16.45 -7.30 -14.94
C ALA A 123 17.71 -8.08 -15.34
N LEU A 124 18.69 -8.22 -14.45
CA LEU A 124 20.03 -8.72 -14.80
C LEU A 124 20.37 -10.11 -14.23
N LEU A 125 19.85 -10.47 -13.05
CA LEU A 125 20.16 -11.76 -12.45
C LEU A 125 19.22 -12.83 -13.03
N PRO A 126 19.76 -13.98 -13.45
CA PRO A 126 18.95 -15.03 -14.07
C PRO A 126 18.10 -15.78 -13.03
N GLY A 127 16.93 -16.24 -13.49
CA GLY A 127 16.13 -17.24 -12.78
C GLY A 127 15.61 -16.79 -11.41
N PHE A 128 15.50 -17.76 -10.50
CA PHE A 128 15.01 -17.53 -9.13
C PHE A 128 15.93 -16.65 -8.28
N ALA A 129 17.22 -16.52 -8.63
CA ALA A 129 18.12 -15.61 -7.93
C ALA A 129 17.70 -14.15 -8.11
N GLY A 130 17.34 -13.77 -9.35
CA GLY A 130 16.81 -12.43 -9.64
C GLY A 130 15.49 -12.16 -8.94
N VAL A 131 14.59 -13.14 -8.90
CA VAL A 131 13.32 -13.04 -8.15
C VAL A 131 13.58 -12.86 -6.66
N GLY A 132 14.39 -13.74 -6.04
CA GLY A 132 14.63 -13.72 -4.60
C GLY A 132 15.28 -12.42 -4.14
N VAL A 133 16.38 -12.01 -4.78
CA VAL A 133 17.08 -10.76 -4.43
C VAL A 133 16.19 -9.55 -4.76
N GLY A 134 15.57 -9.56 -5.94
CA GLY A 134 14.72 -8.49 -6.42
C GLY A 134 13.55 -8.20 -5.50
N LEU A 135 12.73 -9.21 -5.21
CA LEU A 135 11.53 -9.06 -4.38
C LEU A 135 11.86 -8.70 -2.93
N VAL A 136 12.95 -9.22 -2.35
CA VAL A 136 13.38 -8.82 -1.00
C VAL A 136 13.77 -7.34 -0.96
N CYS A 137 14.57 -6.89 -1.92
CA CYS A 137 14.99 -5.49 -2.03
C CYS A 137 13.78 -4.56 -2.26
N VAL A 138 12.89 -4.88 -3.21
CA VAL A 138 11.71 -4.06 -3.46
C VAL A 138 10.75 -4.07 -2.26
N ALA A 139 10.53 -5.21 -1.59
CA ALA A 139 9.63 -5.28 -0.43
C ALA A 139 10.11 -4.39 0.73
N LEU A 140 11.39 -4.52 1.11
CA LEU A 140 11.97 -3.71 2.18
C LEU A 140 12.04 -2.23 1.80
N GLY A 141 12.42 -1.93 0.56
CA GLY A 141 12.51 -0.58 0.03
C GLY A 141 11.15 0.10 -0.07
N SER A 142 10.16 -0.50 -0.74
CA SER A 142 8.81 0.08 -0.84
C SER A 142 8.14 0.25 0.53
N GLY A 143 8.41 -0.66 1.48
CA GLY A 143 8.00 -0.50 2.88
C GLY A 143 8.56 0.79 3.50
N GLY A 144 9.86 1.04 3.34
CA GLY A 144 10.53 2.23 3.83
C GLY A 144 10.19 3.52 3.07
N LEU A 145 9.75 3.45 1.82
CA LEU A 145 9.37 4.63 1.04
C LEU A 145 7.94 5.12 1.37
N LYS A 146 6.93 4.24 1.35
CA LYS A 146 5.50 4.59 1.45
C LYS A 146 5.15 5.50 2.64
N GLY A 147 5.53 5.08 3.84
CA GLY A 147 5.20 5.82 5.07
C GLY A 147 5.97 7.13 5.18
N ASN A 148 7.23 7.14 4.73
CA ASN A 148 8.13 8.27 4.88
C ASN A 148 7.88 9.36 3.84
N ALA A 149 7.46 9.02 2.62
CA ALA A 149 7.04 9.99 1.61
C ALA A 149 5.84 10.80 2.12
N THR A 150 4.84 10.11 2.68
CA THR A 150 3.64 10.73 3.27
C THR A 150 4.01 11.67 4.43
N ALA A 151 4.93 11.25 5.30
CA ALA A 151 5.41 12.07 6.40
C ALA A 151 6.12 13.35 5.91
N LEU A 152 6.95 13.25 4.87
CA LEU A 152 7.64 14.40 4.27
C LEU A 152 6.66 15.36 3.60
N VAL A 153 5.62 14.87 2.92
CA VAL A 153 4.55 15.72 2.37
C VAL A 153 3.85 16.49 3.49
N GLY A 154 3.52 15.80 4.59
CA GLY A 154 2.93 16.45 5.77
C GLY A 154 3.82 17.54 6.36
N GLY A 155 5.14 17.32 6.38
CA GLY A 155 6.13 18.29 6.87
C GLY A 155 6.33 19.53 5.98
N LEU A 156 5.80 19.56 4.76
CA LEU A 156 5.85 20.74 3.88
C LEU A 156 4.86 21.84 4.28
N TYR A 157 3.88 21.51 5.13
CA TYR A 157 2.77 22.39 5.48
C TYR A 157 2.73 22.64 6.98
N GLY A 158 2.40 23.86 7.38
CA GLY A 158 2.10 24.17 8.78
C GLY A 158 0.78 23.51 9.22
N GLU A 159 0.55 23.45 10.54
CA GLU A 159 -0.67 22.81 11.11
C GLU A 159 -1.98 23.42 10.58
N HIS A 160 -1.98 24.72 10.29
CA HIS A 160 -3.15 25.48 9.82
C HIS A 160 -3.06 25.92 8.34
N ASP A 161 -2.17 25.32 7.54
CA ASP A 161 -2.07 25.66 6.11
C ASP A 161 -3.18 24.98 5.29
N GLU A 162 -4.11 25.77 4.76
CA GLU A 162 -5.24 25.30 3.96
C GLU A 162 -4.82 24.57 2.67
N ARG A 163 -3.57 24.76 2.20
CA ARG A 163 -3.05 24.07 1.00
C ARG A 163 -2.66 22.62 1.27
N ARG A 164 -2.63 22.18 2.53
CA ARG A 164 -2.18 20.84 2.92
C ARG A 164 -2.97 19.74 2.22
N ASP A 165 -4.30 19.83 2.23
CA ASP A 165 -5.18 18.83 1.63
C ASP A 165 -5.03 18.76 0.10
N GLY A 166 -4.90 19.91 -0.55
CA GLY A 166 -4.57 20.00 -1.98
C GLY A 166 -3.21 19.38 -2.30
N GLY A 167 -2.23 19.54 -1.41
CA GLY A 167 -0.90 18.94 -1.53
C GLY A 167 -0.94 17.40 -1.49
N PHE A 168 -1.69 16.84 -0.53
CA PHE A 168 -1.92 15.39 -0.47
C PHE A 168 -2.71 14.88 -1.69
N THR A 169 -3.64 15.68 -2.22
CA THR A 169 -4.38 15.33 -3.45
C THR A 169 -3.44 15.23 -4.65
N LEU A 170 -2.55 16.21 -4.84
CA LEU A 170 -1.55 16.15 -5.91
C LEU A 170 -0.60 14.96 -5.72
N PHE A 171 -0.10 14.74 -4.51
CA PHE A 171 0.73 13.58 -4.20
C PHE A 171 0.05 12.24 -4.56
N TYR A 172 -1.22 12.09 -4.20
CA TYR A 172 -2.02 10.91 -4.53
C TYR A 172 -2.29 10.77 -6.04
N MET A 173 -2.43 11.87 -6.77
CA MET A 173 -2.50 11.83 -8.24
C MET A 173 -1.23 11.22 -8.84
N GLY A 174 -0.06 11.53 -8.28
CA GLY A 174 1.22 10.92 -8.70
C GLY A 174 1.23 9.41 -8.54
N VAL A 175 0.68 8.90 -7.44
CA VAL A 175 0.54 7.45 -7.18
C VAL A 175 -0.26 6.76 -8.29
N ASN A 176 -1.40 7.34 -8.66
CA ASN A 176 -2.30 6.76 -9.66
C ASN A 176 -1.75 6.91 -11.08
N LEU A 177 -1.06 8.02 -11.39
CA LEU A 177 -0.36 8.17 -12.68
C LEU A 177 0.73 7.10 -12.86
N GLY A 178 1.51 6.83 -11.79
CA GLY A 178 2.49 5.75 -11.80
C GLY A 178 1.82 4.38 -12.00
N GLY A 179 0.76 4.08 -11.25
CA GLY A 179 0.00 2.83 -11.38
C GLY A 179 -0.72 2.66 -12.72
N TRP A 180 -1.06 3.75 -13.40
CA TRP A 180 -1.64 3.71 -14.74
C TRP A 180 -0.56 3.45 -15.81
N ILE A 181 0.51 4.26 -15.84
CA ILE A 181 1.49 4.25 -16.93
C ILE A 181 2.49 3.09 -16.77
N GLY A 182 2.79 2.68 -15.54
CA GLY A 182 3.72 1.59 -15.22
C GLY A 182 3.40 0.28 -15.94
N PRO A 183 2.24 -0.34 -15.67
CA PRO A 183 1.84 -1.59 -16.30
C PRO A 183 1.71 -1.50 -17.82
N LEU A 184 1.33 -0.33 -18.37
CA LEU A 184 1.23 -0.13 -19.82
C LEU A 184 2.60 -0.25 -20.50
N LEU A 185 3.58 0.52 -20.02
CA LEU A 185 4.89 0.57 -20.66
C LEU A 185 5.74 -0.66 -20.36
N THR A 186 5.72 -1.15 -19.12
CA THR A 186 6.47 -2.36 -18.75
C THR A 186 5.87 -3.62 -19.36
N GLY A 187 4.54 -3.69 -19.50
CA GLY A 187 3.84 -4.74 -20.22
C GLY A 187 4.18 -4.75 -21.70
N LEU A 188 4.15 -3.58 -22.34
CA LEU A 188 4.54 -3.46 -23.75
C LEU A 188 6.01 -3.85 -23.97
N ALA A 189 6.90 -3.41 -23.09
CA ALA A 189 8.31 -3.81 -23.15
C ALA A 189 8.49 -5.32 -22.93
N GLN A 190 7.70 -5.93 -22.04
CA GLN A 190 7.72 -7.37 -21.82
C GLN A 190 7.22 -8.14 -23.04
N GLU A 191 6.15 -7.70 -23.68
CA GLU A 191 5.56 -8.38 -24.83
C GLU A 191 6.49 -8.33 -26.06
N GLU A 192 7.06 -7.15 -26.33
CA GLU A 192 7.86 -6.92 -27.53
C GLU A 192 9.33 -7.36 -27.38
N LEU A 193 9.90 -7.27 -26.17
CA LEU A 193 11.34 -7.48 -25.93
C LEU A 193 11.64 -8.57 -24.90
N GLY A 194 10.66 -8.98 -24.08
CA GLY A 194 10.80 -10.01 -23.04
C GLY A 194 10.84 -9.46 -21.61
N PHE A 195 10.63 -10.35 -20.63
CA PHE A 195 10.45 -10.02 -19.22
C PHE A 195 11.56 -9.16 -18.61
N HIS A 196 12.82 -9.48 -18.89
CA HIS A 196 13.96 -8.74 -18.33
C HIS A 196 13.99 -7.27 -18.80
N TYR A 197 13.50 -6.96 -20.00
CA TYR A 197 13.36 -5.58 -20.48
C TYR A 197 12.19 -4.86 -19.81
N GLY A 198 11.09 -5.56 -19.52
CA GLY A 198 10.00 -5.04 -18.68
C GLY A 198 10.50 -4.66 -17.28
N PHE A 199 11.27 -5.54 -16.63
CA PHE A 199 11.92 -5.24 -15.35
C PHE A 199 12.98 -4.15 -15.45
N GLY A 200 13.75 -4.11 -16.55
CA GLY A 200 14.73 -3.07 -16.83
C GLY A 200 14.08 -1.70 -16.98
N LEU A 201 12.92 -1.62 -17.63
CA LEU A 201 12.16 -0.39 -17.74
C LEU A 201 11.63 0.10 -16.38
N ALA A 202 11.20 -0.83 -15.52
CA ALA A 202 10.88 -0.49 -14.13
C ALA A 202 12.13 0.07 -13.38
N ALA A 203 13.31 -0.53 -13.59
CA ALA A 203 14.56 -0.02 -13.01
C ALA A 203 14.91 1.39 -13.50
N ILE A 204 14.74 1.65 -14.80
CA ILE A 204 14.95 2.98 -15.40
C ILE A 204 13.99 4.01 -14.81
N GLY A 205 12.71 3.65 -14.66
CA GLY A 205 11.72 4.52 -14.02
C GLY A 205 12.12 4.87 -12.58
N MET A 206 12.51 3.87 -11.78
CA MET A 206 12.97 4.10 -10.41
C MET A 206 14.24 4.96 -10.36
N ALA A 207 15.19 4.75 -11.28
CA ALA A 207 16.40 5.55 -11.40
C ALA A 207 16.07 7.02 -11.72
N ALA A 208 15.14 7.28 -12.64
CA ALA A 208 14.66 8.63 -12.94
C ALA A 208 14.07 9.32 -11.70
N GLY A 209 13.22 8.62 -10.95
CA GLY A 209 12.66 9.10 -9.68
C GLY A 209 13.73 9.41 -8.63
N LEU A 210 14.71 8.52 -8.47
CA LEU A 210 15.81 8.72 -7.54
C LEU A 210 16.71 9.90 -7.93
N ILE A 211 17.03 10.05 -9.22
CA ILE A 211 17.80 11.20 -9.72
C ILE A 211 17.04 12.50 -9.45
N GLN A 212 15.76 12.55 -9.81
CA GLN A 212 14.90 13.71 -9.55
C GLN A 212 14.86 14.05 -8.06
N TYR A 213 14.66 13.04 -7.19
CA TYR A 213 14.66 13.22 -5.75
C TYR A 213 16.00 13.73 -5.22
N THR A 214 17.11 13.15 -5.68
CA THR A 214 18.47 13.51 -5.24
C THR A 214 18.80 14.96 -5.56
N LEU A 215 18.43 15.43 -6.76
CA LEU A 215 18.63 16.83 -7.17
C LEU A 215 17.69 17.79 -6.40
N GLY A 216 16.48 17.32 -6.08
CA GLY A 216 15.43 18.09 -5.42
C GLY A 216 15.47 18.09 -3.89
N ARG A 217 16.22 17.19 -3.24
CA ARG A 217 16.19 16.97 -1.77
C ARG A 217 16.59 18.18 -0.93
N LYS A 218 17.30 19.13 -1.52
CA LYS A 218 17.66 20.41 -0.87
C LYS A 218 16.44 21.30 -0.61
N ASN A 219 15.33 21.07 -1.31
CA ASN A 219 14.07 21.81 -1.17
C ASN A 219 13.10 21.15 -0.17
N LEU A 220 13.54 20.11 0.54
CA LEU A 220 12.77 19.46 1.60
C LEU A 220 13.03 20.14 2.95
N PRO A 221 12.03 20.14 3.85
CA PRO A 221 12.17 20.76 5.16
C PRO A 221 13.18 19.99 6.01
N ASP A 222 13.96 20.73 6.81
CA ASP A 222 14.97 20.11 7.69
C ASP A 222 14.34 19.20 8.76
N SER A 223 13.06 19.38 9.08
CA SER A 223 12.29 18.50 9.97
C SER A 223 12.31 17.04 9.50
N GLY A 224 12.37 16.79 8.19
CA GLY A 224 12.47 15.44 7.62
C GLY A 224 13.80 14.73 7.88
N ARG A 225 14.86 15.48 8.25
CA ARG A 225 16.21 14.96 8.55
C ARG A 225 16.41 14.68 10.03
N VAL A 226 15.54 15.22 10.89
CA VAL A 226 15.58 15.00 12.32
C VAL A 226 15.00 13.63 12.64
N VAL A 227 15.67 12.89 13.52
CA VAL A 227 15.15 11.62 14.06
C VAL A 227 14.21 11.96 15.22
N PRO A 228 12.90 11.67 15.13
CA PRO A 228 11.93 12.08 16.14
C PRO A 228 12.21 11.47 17.52
N ASN A 229 12.51 10.18 17.58
CA ASN A 229 12.68 9.42 18.82
C ASN A 229 13.99 8.62 18.79
N PRO A 230 15.16 9.27 18.83
CA PRO A 230 16.44 8.62 18.57
C PRO A 230 16.71 7.45 19.52
N LEU A 231 17.13 6.32 18.97
CA LEU A 231 17.47 5.15 19.78
C LEU A 231 18.69 5.45 20.67
N PRO A 232 18.57 5.27 22.01
CA PRO A 232 19.69 5.45 22.94
C PRO A 232 20.91 4.64 22.53
N ALA A 233 22.11 5.23 22.61
CA ALA A 233 23.35 4.61 22.13
C ALA A 233 23.61 3.22 22.75
N ASN A 234 23.25 3.04 24.02
CA ASN A 234 23.36 1.77 24.74
C ASN A 234 22.43 0.65 24.21
N ARG A 235 21.35 0.98 23.50
CA ARG A 235 20.40 -0.02 22.94
C ARG A 235 20.67 -0.34 21.47
N ARG A 236 21.51 0.44 20.78
CA ARG A 236 21.91 0.18 19.38
C ARG A 236 22.53 -1.21 19.17
N PRO A 237 23.49 -1.69 19.98
CA PRO A 237 24.07 -3.02 19.77
C PRO A 237 23.01 -4.13 19.95
N LEU A 238 22.11 -4.00 20.92
CA LEU A 238 21.02 -4.96 21.13
C LEU A 238 20.10 -5.06 19.89
N VAL A 239 19.71 -3.91 19.31
CA VAL A 239 18.86 -3.91 18.12
C VAL A 239 19.61 -4.45 16.90
N ALA A 240 20.90 -4.15 16.76
CA ALA A 240 21.72 -4.72 15.69
C ALA A 240 21.81 -6.25 15.81
N VAL A 241 22.05 -6.77 17.01
CA VAL A 241 22.04 -8.21 17.28
C VAL A 241 20.67 -8.82 16.98
N LEU A 242 19.58 -8.18 17.42
CA LEU A 242 18.22 -8.66 17.14
C LEU A 242 17.95 -8.71 15.62
N ALA A 243 18.35 -7.69 14.87
CA ALA A 243 18.21 -7.66 13.42
C ALA A 243 19.00 -8.80 12.74
N VAL A 244 20.25 -9.02 13.16
CA VAL A 244 21.08 -10.13 12.66
C VAL A 244 20.45 -11.49 13.00
N VAL A 245 19.93 -11.65 14.22
CA VAL A 245 19.23 -12.88 14.63
C VAL A 245 17.99 -13.11 13.79
N VAL A 246 17.17 -12.09 13.53
CA VAL A 246 15.99 -12.20 12.66
C VAL A 246 16.39 -12.63 11.25
N VAL A 247 17.41 -12.00 10.66
CA VAL A 247 17.92 -12.39 9.34
C VAL A 247 18.45 -13.82 9.35
N ALA A 248 19.24 -14.21 10.35
CA ALA A 248 19.76 -15.56 10.50
C ALA A 248 18.63 -16.59 10.62
N LEU A 249 17.56 -16.29 11.38
CA LEU A 249 16.39 -17.16 11.50
C LEU A 249 15.65 -17.31 10.17
N ILE A 250 15.51 -16.24 9.38
CA ILE A 250 14.92 -16.32 8.04
C ILE A 250 15.79 -17.19 7.13
N VAL A 251 17.10 -16.99 7.13
CA VAL A 251 18.04 -17.81 6.33
C VAL A 251 17.97 -19.27 6.73
N VAL A 252 18.00 -19.59 8.03
CA VAL A 252 17.85 -20.96 8.53
C VAL A 252 16.49 -21.54 8.14
N ALA A 253 15.40 -20.76 8.23
CA ALA A 253 14.07 -21.21 7.84
C ALA A 253 13.99 -21.55 6.34
N VAL A 254 14.69 -20.81 5.47
CA VAL A 254 14.79 -21.12 4.04
C VAL A 254 15.67 -22.35 3.80
N LEU A 255 16.86 -22.39 4.40
CA LEU A 255 17.82 -23.49 4.19
C LEU A 255 17.34 -24.85 4.73
N THR A 256 16.52 -24.84 5.78
CA THR A 256 15.92 -26.06 6.35
C THR A 256 14.66 -26.51 5.60
N GLY A 257 14.20 -25.76 4.60
CA GLY A 257 12.96 -26.04 3.88
C GLY A 257 11.68 -25.72 4.69
N PHE A 258 11.80 -25.03 5.83
CA PHE A 258 10.62 -24.57 6.58
C PHE A 258 9.82 -23.51 5.80
N VAL A 259 10.53 -22.65 5.06
CA VAL A 259 9.98 -21.70 4.08
C VAL A 259 10.40 -22.16 2.68
N THR A 260 9.41 -22.47 1.85
CA THR A 260 9.57 -22.84 0.43
C THR A 260 8.74 -21.89 -0.44
N ALA A 261 8.98 -21.91 -1.76
CA ALA A 261 8.16 -21.18 -2.72
C ALA A 261 6.67 -21.54 -2.59
N GLU A 262 6.37 -22.84 -2.47
CA GLU A 262 5.01 -23.37 -2.36
C GLU A 262 4.29 -22.87 -1.11
N ASN A 263 4.97 -22.84 0.04
CA ASN A 263 4.34 -22.49 1.34
C ASN A 263 4.54 -21.02 1.76
N LEU A 264 5.16 -20.20 0.91
CA LEU A 264 5.56 -18.82 1.25
C LEU A 264 4.36 -17.98 1.71
N SER A 265 3.20 -18.14 1.06
CA SER A 265 1.98 -17.43 1.45
C SER A 265 1.46 -17.87 2.82
N ASP A 266 1.46 -19.18 3.13
CA ASP A 266 1.03 -19.69 4.45
C ASP A 266 1.91 -19.13 5.56
N ARG A 267 3.23 -19.14 5.35
CA ARG A 267 4.21 -18.61 6.32
C ARG A 267 4.06 -17.11 6.51
N THR A 268 3.82 -16.37 5.43
CA THR A 268 3.59 -14.93 5.48
C THR A 268 2.31 -14.60 6.25
N ILE A 269 1.20 -15.31 5.97
CA ILE A 269 -0.06 -15.18 6.70
C ILE A 269 0.17 -15.46 8.19
N LEU A 270 0.86 -16.55 8.52
CA LEU A 270 1.15 -16.92 9.91
C LEU A 270 1.89 -15.79 10.65
N VAL A 271 2.94 -15.23 10.04
CA VAL A 271 3.70 -14.12 10.62
C VAL A 271 2.82 -12.89 10.83
N ILE A 272 2.00 -12.53 9.85
CA ILE A 272 1.11 -11.36 9.93
C ILE A 272 0.02 -11.56 10.99
N VAL A 273 -0.56 -12.76 11.10
CA VAL A 273 -1.56 -13.08 12.13
C VAL A 273 -0.94 -13.01 13.52
N ILE A 274 0.23 -13.61 13.72
CA ILE A 274 0.95 -13.55 15.01
C ILE A 274 1.26 -12.09 15.37
N ALA A 275 1.79 -11.30 14.42
CA ALA A 275 2.09 -9.88 14.64
C ALA A 275 0.82 -9.08 15.00
N SER A 276 -0.29 -9.32 14.29
CA SER A 276 -1.56 -8.63 14.53
C SER A 276 -2.13 -8.97 15.90
N VAL A 277 -2.17 -10.26 16.27
CA VAL A 277 -2.63 -10.72 17.59
C VAL A 277 -1.75 -10.16 18.70
N ALA A 278 -0.43 -10.16 18.52
CA ALA A 278 0.49 -9.57 19.48
C ALA A 278 0.24 -8.06 19.67
N TYR A 279 0.04 -7.31 18.57
CA TYR A 279 -0.29 -5.89 18.64
C TYR A 279 -1.62 -5.64 19.35
N PHE A 280 -2.68 -6.37 19.00
CA PHE A 280 -3.96 -6.25 19.70
C PHE A 280 -3.82 -6.59 21.19
N ALA A 281 -3.11 -7.68 21.53
CA ALA A 281 -2.88 -8.07 22.91
C ALA A 281 -2.15 -6.97 23.69
N VAL A 282 -1.07 -6.40 23.15
CA VAL A 282 -0.33 -5.30 23.78
C VAL A 282 -1.23 -4.08 23.99
N LEU A 283 -2.00 -3.66 22.98
CA LEU A 283 -2.86 -2.48 23.07
C LEU A 283 -4.01 -2.66 24.09
N LEU A 284 -4.60 -3.84 24.15
CA LEU A 284 -5.72 -4.15 25.03
C LEU A 284 -5.30 -4.41 26.49
N THR A 285 -4.07 -4.89 26.71
CA THR A 285 -3.56 -5.23 28.06
C THR A 285 -2.63 -4.17 28.66
N SER A 286 -2.14 -3.23 27.86
CA SER A 286 -1.18 -2.24 28.33
C SER A 286 -1.75 -1.36 29.46
N LYS A 287 -0.92 -1.14 30.48
CA LYS A 287 -1.20 -0.17 31.56
C LYS A 287 -1.20 1.28 31.07
N LYS A 288 -0.66 1.55 29.86
CA LYS A 288 -0.60 2.89 29.25
C LYS A 288 -1.85 3.24 28.43
N THR A 289 -2.86 2.36 28.39
CA THR A 289 -4.14 2.62 27.72
C THR A 289 -5.26 2.77 28.73
N THR A 290 -6.08 3.81 28.55
CA THR A 290 -7.28 4.06 29.35
C THR A 290 -8.40 3.08 29.00
N PRO A 291 -9.41 2.89 29.87
CA PRO A 291 -10.55 2.03 29.57
C PRO A 291 -11.33 2.44 28.30
N VAL A 292 -11.37 3.74 27.98
CA VAL A 292 -12.02 4.25 26.76
C VAL A 292 -11.20 3.91 25.53
N GLU A 293 -9.88 4.12 25.56
CA GLU A 293 -8.99 3.74 24.46
C GLU A 293 -9.00 2.23 24.19
N ARG A 294 -9.08 1.39 25.24
CA ARG A 294 -9.22 -0.06 25.06
C ARG A 294 -10.50 -0.44 24.33
N LYS A 295 -11.63 0.23 24.62
CA LYS A 295 -12.88 0.04 23.87
C LYS A 295 -12.73 0.47 22.41
N ARG A 296 -12.02 1.57 22.15
CA ARG A 296 -11.72 2.03 20.78
C ARG A 296 -10.87 1.02 20.01
N VAL A 297 -9.82 0.48 20.63
CA VAL A 297 -9.00 -0.60 20.04
C VAL A 297 -9.86 -1.84 19.76
N ALA A 298 -10.67 -2.27 20.73
CA ALA A 298 -11.57 -3.42 20.55
C ALA A 298 -12.59 -3.19 19.41
N SER A 299 -13.06 -1.94 19.25
CA SER A 299 -13.96 -1.59 18.16
C SER A 299 -13.33 -1.81 16.79
N PHE A 300 -12.00 -1.71 16.66
CA PHE A 300 -11.29 -1.84 15.40
C PHE A 300 -11.16 -3.29 14.89
N ILE A 301 -11.35 -4.30 15.75
CA ILE A 301 -11.17 -5.72 15.39
C ILE A 301 -12.12 -6.15 14.22
N PRO A 302 -13.44 -5.88 14.26
CA PRO A 302 -14.32 -6.16 13.12
C PRO A 302 -13.90 -5.43 11.83
N MET A 303 -13.41 -4.20 11.93
CA MET A 303 -12.94 -3.43 10.77
C MET A 303 -11.62 -3.97 10.22
N PHE A 304 -10.73 -4.47 11.08
CA PHE A 304 -9.52 -5.18 10.67
C PHE A 304 -9.86 -6.43 9.85
N ILE A 305 -10.85 -7.23 10.31
CA ILE A 305 -11.30 -8.43 9.59
C ILE A 305 -11.95 -8.05 8.25
N ALA A 306 -12.83 -7.05 8.24
CA ALA A 306 -13.45 -6.56 7.01
C ALA A 306 -12.42 -6.01 6.02
N SER A 307 -11.43 -5.25 6.50
CA SER A 307 -10.30 -4.77 5.69
C SER A 307 -9.51 -5.92 5.08
N ALA A 308 -9.14 -6.92 5.88
CA ALA A 308 -8.39 -8.08 5.40
C ALA A 308 -9.18 -8.87 4.35
N ALA A 309 -10.48 -9.07 4.55
CA ALA A 309 -11.35 -9.72 3.57
C ALA A 309 -11.48 -8.91 2.28
N PHE A 310 -11.69 -7.59 2.38
CA PHE A 310 -11.71 -6.70 1.23
C PHE A 310 -10.41 -6.77 0.44
N PHE A 311 -9.25 -6.63 1.11
CA PHE A 311 -7.96 -6.69 0.44
C PHE A 311 -7.62 -8.08 -0.10
N ALA A 312 -8.17 -9.16 0.47
CA ALA A 312 -8.05 -10.51 -0.08
C ALA A 312 -8.74 -10.69 -1.44
N LEU A 313 -9.80 -9.93 -1.71
CA LEU A 313 -10.44 -9.88 -3.03
C LEU A 313 -9.77 -8.84 -3.93
N PHE A 314 -9.57 -7.62 -3.42
CA PHE A 314 -9.00 -6.50 -4.17
C PHE A 314 -7.61 -6.83 -4.74
N GLN A 315 -6.75 -7.45 -3.93
CA GLN A 315 -5.38 -7.76 -4.35
C GLN A 315 -5.28 -8.94 -5.31
N GLN A 316 -6.39 -9.61 -5.63
CA GLN A 316 -6.38 -10.62 -6.68
C GLN A 316 -6.15 -10.03 -8.07
N GLN A 317 -6.22 -8.71 -8.23
CA GLN A 317 -5.78 -8.01 -9.45
C GLN A 317 -4.36 -8.40 -9.90
N PHE A 318 -3.49 -8.81 -8.96
CA PHE A 318 -2.12 -9.26 -9.26
C PHE A 318 -1.96 -10.78 -9.20
N THR A 319 -2.97 -11.52 -8.74
CA THR A 319 -2.94 -12.97 -8.64
C THR A 319 -3.94 -13.61 -9.59
N VAL A 320 -5.10 -14.04 -9.10
CA VAL A 320 -6.10 -14.78 -9.90
C VAL A 320 -6.61 -13.97 -11.08
N ILE A 321 -6.83 -12.67 -10.94
CA ILE A 321 -7.32 -11.84 -12.05
C ILE A 321 -6.23 -11.68 -13.12
N ALA A 322 -4.94 -11.69 -12.76
CA ALA A 322 -3.86 -11.71 -13.74
C ALA A 322 -3.88 -13.02 -14.55
N ALA A 323 -4.02 -14.17 -13.88
CA ALA A 323 -4.19 -15.46 -14.56
C ALA A 323 -5.49 -15.55 -15.38
N TYR A 324 -6.60 -15.00 -14.87
CA TYR A 324 -7.86 -14.91 -15.59
C TYR A 324 -7.72 -14.04 -16.85
N THR A 325 -6.97 -12.94 -16.77
CA THR A 325 -6.72 -12.04 -17.90
C THR A 325 -5.87 -12.74 -18.95
N ASP A 326 -4.88 -13.53 -18.53
CA ASP A 326 -4.06 -14.33 -19.44
C ASP A 326 -4.88 -15.42 -20.17
N GLU A 327 -5.71 -16.17 -19.43
CA GLU A 327 -6.34 -17.40 -19.94
C GLU A 327 -7.76 -17.21 -20.51
N ARG A 328 -8.56 -16.34 -19.89
CA ARG A 328 -10.02 -16.25 -20.13
C ARG A 328 -10.44 -15.02 -20.90
N LEU A 329 -9.69 -13.93 -20.78
CA LEU A 329 -10.04 -12.66 -21.41
C LEU A 329 -9.72 -12.69 -22.90
N ASP A 330 -10.66 -12.22 -23.72
CA ASP A 330 -10.33 -11.85 -25.09
C ASP A 330 -9.45 -10.59 -25.07
N ARG A 331 -8.15 -10.80 -25.31
CA ARG A 331 -7.13 -9.75 -25.36
C ARG A 331 -6.93 -9.20 -26.77
N ASN A 332 -7.69 -9.65 -27.77
CA ASN A 332 -7.54 -9.18 -29.14
C ASN A 332 -8.17 -7.80 -29.33
N LEU A 333 -7.33 -6.80 -29.57
CA LEU A 333 -7.70 -5.44 -29.89
C LEU A 333 -7.36 -5.15 -31.34
N PHE A 334 -8.36 -5.24 -32.22
CA PHE A 334 -8.22 -4.92 -33.66
C PHE A 334 -7.09 -5.71 -34.37
N GLY A 335 -6.85 -6.96 -33.96
CA GLY A 335 -5.80 -7.83 -34.52
C GLY A 335 -4.47 -7.82 -33.76
N TRP A 336 -4.34 -7.00 -32.70
CA TRP A 336 -3.18 -6.99 -31.81
C TRP A 336 -3.54 -7.56 -30.44
N GLU A 337 -2.65 -8.36 -29.86
CA GLU A 337 -2.88 -8.99 -28.56
C GLU A 337 -2.41 -8.06 -27.43
N MET A 338 -3.35 -7.64 -26.59
CA MET A 338 -3.10 -6.75 -25.46
C MET A 338 -2.29 -7.47 -24.36
N PRO A 339 -1.21 -6.87 -23.81
CA PRO A 339 -0.48 -7.43 -22.68
C PRO A 339 -1.37 -7.63 -21.45
N VAL A 340 -1.13 -8.72 -20.71
CA VAL A 340 -1.90 -9.06 -19.49
C VAL A 340 -1.87 -7.94 -18.45
N SER A 341 -0.71 -7.30 -18.28
CA SER A 341 -0.50 -6.25 -17.28
C SER A 341 -1.35 -4.99 -17.51
N TRP A 342 -1.86 -4.75 -18.73
CA TRP A 342 -2.68 -3.57 -19.02
C TRP A 342 -3.98 -3.57 -18.22
N MET A 343 -4.44 -4.73 -17.75
CA MET A 343 -5.60 -4.82 -16.87
C MET A 343 -5.36 -4.12 -15.52
N ASN A 344 -4.11 -4.07 -15.04
CA ASN A 344 -3.76 -3.36 -13.81
C ASN A 344 -3.87 -1.83 -13.95
N SER A 345 -3.90 -1.31 -15.17
CA SER A 345 -4.07 0.12 -15.46
C SER A 345 -5.53 0.59 -15.37
N VAL A 346 -6.50 -0.33 -15.38
CA VAL A 346 -7.93 0.00 -15.39
C VAL A 346 -8.38 0.60 -14.04
N ASN A 347 -7.97 0.00 -12.93
CA ASN A 347 -8.29 0.50 -11.59
C ASN A 347 -7.79 1.94 -11.33
N PRO A 348 -6.51 2.30 -11.54
CA PRO A 348 -6.02 3.66 -11.28
C PRO A 348 -6.69 4.71 -12.18
N VAL A 349 -7.06 4.37 -13.42
CA VAL A 349 -7.87 5.26 -14.28
C VAL A 349 -9.22 5.55 -13.64
N PHE A 350 -9.92 4.52 -13.17
CA PHE A 350 -11.20 4.72 -12.46
C PHE A 350 -11.02 5.49 -11.15
N ILE A 351 -9.94 5.30 -10.40
CA ILE A 351 -9.65 6.09 -9.21
C ILE A 351 -9.48 7.58 -9.57
N LEU A 352 -8.72 7.89 -10.62
CA LEU A 352 -8.53 9.28 -11.08
C LEU A 352 -9.86 9.94 -11.48
N LEU A 353 -10.77 9.19 -12.11
CA LEU A 353 -12.07 9.70 -12.55
C LEU A 353 -13.10 9.79 -11.42
N LEU A 354 -13.15 8.80 -10.53
CA LEU A 354 -14.25 8.64 -9.56
C LEU A 354 -13.91 9.16 -8.16
N ALA A 355 -12.63 9.22 -7.76
CA ALA A 355 -12.27 9.70 -6.43
C ALA A 355 -12.77 11.14 -6.16
N PRO A 356 -12.63 12.12 -7.09
CA PRO A 356 -13.19 13.46 -6.88
C PRO A 356 -14.72 13.46 -6.75
N VAL A 357 -15.41 12.59 -7.51
CA VAL A 357 -16.87 12.45 -7.47
C VAL A 357 -17.32 11.91 -6.12
N VAL A 358 -16.69 10.83 -5.65
CA VAL A 358 -16.99 10.22 -4.35
C VAL A 358 -16.67 11.18 -3.20
N ALA A 359 -15.56 11.92 -3.27
CA ALA A 359 -15.24 12.96 -2.31
C ALA A 359 -16.33 14.06 -2.27
N ALA A 360 -16.78 14.54 -3.43
CA ALA A 360 -17.86 15.54 -3.52
C ALA A 360 -19.18 15.03 -2.94
N ILE A 361 -19.52 13.74 -3.16
CA ILE A 361 -20.69 13.10 -2.55
C ILE A 361 -20.59 13.12 -1.02
N TRP A 362 -19.44 12.74 -0.45
CA TRP A 362 -19.25 12.74 1.00
C TRP A 362 -19.32 14.14 1.60
N THR A 363 -18.69 15.12 0.94
CA THR A 363 -18.74 16.53 1.35
C THR A 363 -20.17 17.07 1.33
N LYS A 364 -20.95 16.78 0.27
CA LYS A 364 -22.35 17.19 0.16
C LYS A 364 -23.25 16.55 1.21
N LEU A 365 -22.97 15.31 1.60
CA LEU A 365 -23.73 14.61 2.64
C LEU A 365 -23.42 15.15 4.05
N GLY A 366 -22.24 15.72 4.29
CA GLY A 366 -21.87 16.35 5.56
C GLY A 366 -22.10 15.42 6.76
N GLU A 367 -22.98 15.80 7.68
CA GLU A 367 -23.34 14.99 8.85
C GLU A 367 -24.18 13.74 8.54
N ARG A 368 -24.79 13.68 7.35
CA ARG A 368 -25.62 12.54 6.90
C ARG A 368 -24.79 11.43 6.27
N GLN A 369 -23.48 11.60 6.15
CA GLN A 369 -22.62 10.59 5.56
C GLN A 369 -22.65 9.28 6.37
N PRO A 370 -22.47 8.11 5.74
CA PRO A 370 -22.36 6.84 6.44
C PRO A 370 -21.20 6.87 7.44
N SER A 371 -21.40 6.29 8.62
CA SER A 371 -20.32 6.14 9.61
C SER A 371 -19.21 5.21 9.10
N SER A 372 -17.99 5.31 9.65
CA SER A 372 -16.87 4.47 9.22
C SER A 372 -17.18 2.96 9.14
N PRO A 373 -17.85 2.32 10.13
CA PRO A 373 -18.20 0.90 10.02
C PRO A 373 -19.11 0.58 8.82
N ILE A 374 -20.02 1.47 8.46
CA ILE A 374 -20.90 1.31 7.29
C ILE A 374 -20.11 1.47 6.00
N LYS A 375 -19.17 2.42 5.93
CA LYS A 375 -18.30 2.57 4.75
C LYS A 375 -17.42 1.32 4.52
N PHE A 376 -16.90 0.74 5.60
CA PHE A 376 -16.22 -0.56 5.55
C PHE A 376 -17.14 -1.70 5.08
N ALA A 377 -18.38 -1.72 5.57
CA ALA A 377 -19.37 -2.72 5.18
C ALA A 377 -19.73 -2.61 3.69
N MET A 378 -19.92 -1.37 3.21
CA MET A 378 -20.17 -1.06 1.80
C MET A 378 -18.99 -1.52 0.94
N GLY A 379 -17.75 -1.14 1.29
CA GLY A 379 -16.58 -1.57 0.53
C GLY A 379 -16.43 -3.09 0.48
N THR A 380 -16.53 -3.77 1.62
CA THR A 380 -16.40 -5.24 1.68
C THR A 380 -17.54 -5.95 0.93
N GLY A 381 -18.78 -5.48 1.10
CA GLY A 381 -19.95 -6.05 0.45
C GLY A 381 -19.96 -5.83 -1.06
N ILE A 382 -19.64 -4.62 -1.53
CA ILE A 382 -19.56 -4.30 -2.97
C ILE A 382 -18.41 -5.06 -3.63
N ALA A 383 -17.28 -5.24 -2.94
CA ALA A 383 -16.21 -6.11 -3.42
C ALA A 383 -16.69 -7.56 -3.56
N GLY A 384 -17.47 -8.08 -2.60
CA GLY A 384 -18.10 -9.39 -2.74
C GLY A 384 -19.05 -9.49 -3.93
N VAL A 385 -19.87 -8.46 -4.17
CA VAL A 385 -20.74 -8.37 -5.36
C VAL A 385 -19.93 -8.40 -6.65
N SER A 386 -18.80 -7.69 -6.72
CA SER A 386 -17.95 -7.69 -7.90
C SER A 386 -17.42 -9.08 -8.27
N PHE A 387 -17.15 -9.93 -7.28
CA PHE A 387 -16.74 -11.31 -7.52
C PHE A 387 -17.90 -12.15 -8.06
N LEU A 388 -19.14 -11.90 -7.64
CA LEU A 388 -20.31 -12.59 -8.21
C LEU A 388 -20.55 -12.23 -9.68
N LEU A 389 -20.05 -11.09 -10.16
CA LEU A 389 -20.14 -10.69 -11.57
C LEU A 389 -19.28 -11.55 -12.51
N PHE A 390 -18.37 -12.38 -11.99
CA PHE A 390 -17.67 -13.40 -12.79
C PHE A 390 -18.55 -14.62 -13.08
N LEU A 391 -19.61 -14.87 -12.29
CA LEU A 391 -20.42 -16.10 -12.44
C LEU A 391 -21.11 -16.23 -13.80
N PRO A 392 -21.68 -15.17 -14.41
CA PRO A 392 -22.26 -15.25 -15.75
C PRO A 392 -21.22 -15.50 -16.86
N LEU A 393 -19.93 -15.28 -16.57
CA LEU A 393 -18.81 -15.44 -17.51
C LEU A 393 -18.10 -16.80 -17.32
N ALA A 394 -18.42 -17.50 -16.24
CA ALA A 394 -17.76 -18.74 -15.86
C ALA A 394 -18.08 -19.90 -16.81
N GLY A 395 -17.13 -20.82 -16.98
CA GLY A 395 -17.30 -21.99 -17.83
C GLY A 395 -17.18 -21.72 -19.33
N GLY A 396 -16.78 -20.50 -19.72
CA GLY A 396 -16.35 -20.21 -21.09
C GLY A 396 -15.04 -20.92 -21.46
N GLY A 397 -14.64 -20.89 -22.73
CA GLY A 397 -13.35 -21.41 -23.19
C GLY A 397 -12.20 -20.40 -22.97
N PRO A 398 -11.00 -20.68 -23.49
CA PRO A 398 -9.94 -19.68 -23.60
C PRO A 398 -10.43 -18.46 -24.40
N ALA A 399 -10.00 -17.26 -24.00
CA ALA A 399 -10.35 -15.98 -24.66
C ALA A 399 -11.88 -15.76 -24.88
N SER A 400 -12.73 -16.29 -24.00
CA SER A 400 -14.20 -16.17 -24.13
C SER A 400 -14.78 -14.95 -23.44
N THR A 401 -14.06 -14.35 -22.49
CA THR A 401 -14.57 -13.22 -21.68
C THR A 401 -14.37 -11.92 -22.43
N PRO A 402 -15.42 -11.13 -22.68
CA PRO A 402 -15.27 -9.83 -23.33
C PRO A 402 -14.47 -8.85 -22.45
N LEU A 403 -13.57 -8.09 -23.07
CA LEU A 403 -12.75 -7.07 -22.39
C LEU A 403 -13.59 -6.11 -21.52
N LEU A 404 -14.70 -5.60 -22.07
CA LEU A 404 -15.58 -4.67 -21.38
C LEU A 404 -16.24 -5.26 -20.14
N ALA A 405 -16.44 -6.58 -20.10
CA ALA A 405 -17.00 -7.24 -18.93
C ALA A 405 -16.02 -7.15 -17.75
N LEU A 406 -14.73 -7.48 -17.97
CA LEU A 406 -13.72 -7.38 -16.93
C LEU A 406 -13.47 -5.94 -16.50
N VAL A 407 -13.45 -4.99 -17.44
CA VAL A 407 -13.39 -3.54 -17.13
C VAL A 407 -14.56 -3.12 -16.24
N GLY A 408 -15.79 -3.59 -16.53
CA GLY A 408 -16.97 -3.36 -15.72
C GLY A 408 -16.87 -3.96 -14.31
N ILE A 409 -16.28 -5.14 -14.17
CA ILE A 409 -16.03 -5.75 -12.84
C ILE A 409 -15.03 -4.92 -12.05
N ILE A 410 -13.92 -4.51 -12.66
CA ILE A 410 -12.91 -3.66 -12.02
C ILE A 410 -13.51 -2.31 -11.62
N LEU A 411 -14.42 -1.73 -12.39
CA LEU A 411 -15.16 -0.53 -12.00
C LEU A 411 -15.91 -0.73 -10.67
N VAL A 412 -16.62 -1.84 -10.51
CA VAL A 412 -17.37 -2.15 -9.28
C VAL A 412 -16.42 -2.34 -8.09
N VAL A 413 -15.29 -3.04 -8.30
CA VAL A 413 -14.23 -3.17 -7.28
C VAL A 413 -13.66 -1.80 -6.91
N THR A 414 -13.45 -0.91 -7.87
CA THR A 414 -12.92 0.44 -7.61
C THR A 414 -13.91 1.28 -6.78
N VAL A 415 -15.21 1.18 -7.03
CA VAL A 415 -16.23 1.83 -6.19
C VAL A 415 -16.20 1.29 -4.76
N ALA A 416 -15.98 -0.01 -4.60
CA ALA A 416 -15.78 -0.63 -3.29
C ALA A 416 -14.54 -0.07 -2.58
N GLU A 417 -13.42 0.05 -3.30
CA GLU A 417 -12.16 0.61 -2.79
C GLU A 417 -12.32 2.05 -2.31
N LEU A 418 -12.96 2.90 -3.11
CA LEU A 418 -13.21 4.30 -2.77
C LEU A 418 -14.09 4.47 -1.52
N SER A 419 -14.82 3.43 -1.14
CA SER A 419 -15.61 3.42 0.10
C SER A 419 -14.78 3.04 1.33
N LEU A 420 -13.79 2.14 1.19
CA LEU A 420 -13.04 1.57 2.32
C LEU A 420 -11.66 2.20 2.54
N SER A 421 -10.84 2.32 1.49
CA SER A 421 -9.41 2.68 1.60
C SER A 421 -9.15 4.01 2.33
N PRO A 422 -9.82 5.14 1.98
CA PRO A 422 -9.57 6.42 2.68
C PRO A 422 -9.97 6.37 4.16
N VAL A 423 -10.96 5.53 4.49
CA VAL A 423 -11.56 5.45 5.83
C VAL A 423 -10.68 4.64 6.77
N GLY A 424 -9.98 3.61 6.29
CA GLY A 424 -9.17 2.75 7.14
C GLY A 424 -8.02 3.46 7.84
N LEU A 425 -7.24 4.25 7.08
CA LEU A 425 -6.16 5.03 7.66
C LEU A 425 -6.69 6.10 8.64
N SER A 426 -7.74 6.83 8.25
CA SER A 426 -8.37 7.85 9.10
C SER A 426 -8.92 7.26 10.41
N LEU A 427 -9.55 6.09 10.34
CA LEU A 427 -10.10 5.43 11.51
C LEU A 427 -8.99 4.94 12.44
N SER A 428 -7.91 4.40 11.89
CA SER A 428 -6.76 3.91 12.68
C SER A 428 -6.11 5.04 13.49
N THR A 429 -6.02 6.25 12.95
CA THR A 429 -5.45 7.39 13.69
C THR A 429 -6.43 7.93 14.74
N LYS A 430 -7.73 8.03 14.42
CA LYS A 430 -8.75 8.51 15.36
C LYS A 430 -9.00 7.59 16.55
N LEU A 431 -8.87 6.27 16.37
CA LEU A 431 -9.06 5.28 17.43
C LEU A 431 -7.77 4.97 18.19
N ALA A 432 -6.64 5.51 17.77
CA ALA A 432 -5.36 5.19 18.37
C ALA A 432 -5.27 5.69 19.81
N PRO A 433 -4.77 4.85 20.75
CA PRO A 433 -4.36 5.33 22.05
C PRO A 433 -3.21 6.33 21.92
N GLU A 434 -3.14 7.30 22.83
CA GLU A 434 -2.11 8.36 22.79
C GLU A 434 -0.68 7.79 22.81
N ALA A 435 -0.46 6.78 23.65
CA ALA A 435 0.84 6.11 23.78
C ALA A 435 1.19 5.17 22.61
N TYR A 436 0.26 4.90 21.68
CA TYR A 436 0.38 3.85 20.68
C TYR A 436 -0.13 4.23 19.27
N GLN A 437 0.01 5.50 18.90
CA GLN A 437 -0.43 6.01 17.59
C GLN A 437 0.14 5.23 16.40
N THR A 438 1.46 5.00 16.39
CA THR A 438 2.14 4.26 15.31
C THR A 438 1.68 2.81 15.24
N GLN A 439 1.43 2.17 16.37
CA GLN A 439 1.00 0.76 16.43
C GLN A 439 -0.43 0.58 15.91
N MET A 440 -1.30 1.55 16.14
CA MET A 440 -2.65 1.51 15.60
C MET A 440 -2.66 1.66 14.07
N VAL A 441 -1.82 2.56 13.54
CA VAL A 441 -1.61 2.67 12.09
C VAL A 441 -0.97 1.40 11.52
N ALA A 442 -0.04 0.78 12.25
CA ALA A 442 0.54 -0.50 11.86
C ALA A 442 -0.52 -1.61 11.78
N LEU A 443 -1.51 -1.65 12.68
CA LEU A 443 -2.64 -2.59 12.57
C LEU A 443 -3.45 -2.40 11.28
N ASN A 444 -3.64 -1.16 10.82
CA ASN A 444 -4.26 -0.92 9.53
C ASN A 444 -3.43 -1.56 8.40
N PHE A 445 -2.13 -1.31 8.34
CA PHE A 445 -1.27 -1.93 7.32
C PHE A 445 -1.18 -3.45 7.44
N LEU A 446 -1.22 -4.01 8.66
CA LEU A 446 -1.27 -5.45 8.88
C LEU A 446 -2.56 -6.07 8.32
N SER A 447 -3.69 -5.36 8.35
CA SER A 447 -4.91 -5.84 7.70
C SER A 447 -4.78 -5.92 6.17
N VAL A 448 -4.12 -4.92 5.56
CA VAL A 448 -3.82 -4.90 4.12
C VAL A 448 -2.83 -6.01 3.78
N ALA A 449 -1.78 -6.16 4.60
CA ALA A 449 -0.78 -7.22 4.45
C ALA A 449 -1.43 -8.61 4.50
N LEU A 450 -2.31 -8.82 5.47
CA LEU A 450 -3.03 -10.09 5.64
C LEU A 450 -3.91 -10.39 4.43
N GLY A 451 -4.71 -9.42 3.99
CA GLY A 451 -5.53 -9.57 2.78
C GLY A 451 -4.68 -9.85 1.53
N THR A 452 -3.58 -9.14 1.36
CA THR A 452 -2.68 -9.33 0.21
C THR A 452 -2.03 -10.72 0.21
N ALA A 453 -1.59 -11.22 1.36
CA ALA A 453 -1.08 -12.58 1.45
C ALA A 453 -2.18 -13.62 1.21
N LEU A 454 -3.37 -13.40 1.78
CA LEU A 454 -4.55 -14.24 1.54
C LEU A 454 -4.91 -14.32 0.06
N SER A 455 -4.75 -13.25 -0.73
CA SER A 455 -5.05 -13.29 -2.17
C SER A 455 -4.19 -14.30 -2.93
N GLY A 456 -2.92 -14.46 -2.55
CA GLY A 456 -2.03 -15.49 -3.11
C GLY A 456 -2.31 -16.90 -2.57
N TRP A 457 -2.70 -17.00 -1.30
CA TRP A 457 -3.11 -18.29 -0.72
C TRP A 457 -4.40 -18.83 -1.35
N LEU A 458 -5.39 -17.94 -1.53
CA LEU A 458 -6.67 -18.24 -2.16
C LEU A 458 -6.50 -18.68 -3.61
N ALA A 459 -5.50 -18.15 -4.32
CA ALA A 459 -5.23 -18.50 -5.71
C ALA A 459 -5.01 -20.00 -5.96
N ARG A 460 -4.64 -20.78 -4.93
CA ARG A 460 -4.51 -22.24 -5.02
C ARG A 460 -5.83 -22.97 -5.25
N PHE A 461 -6.95 -22.34 -4.93
CA PHE A 461 -8.29 -22.91 -5.14
C PHE A 461 -8.91 -22.49 -6.48
N TYR A 462 -8.20 -21.66 -7.24
CA TYR A 462 -8.65 -21.22 -8.55
C TYR A 462 -8.14 -22.15 -9.66
N SER A 463 -9.06 -22.51 -10.53
CA SER A 463 -8.82 -23.21 -11.80
C SER A 463 -9.96 -22.87 -12.75
N ALA A 464 -9.77 -23.11 -14.05
CA ALA A 464 -10.80 -22.93 -15.06
C ALA A 464 -12.12 -23.66 -14.73
N ASP A 465 -12.04 -24.86 -14.12
CA ASP A 465 -13.21 -25.67 -13.76
C ASP A 465 -13.84 -25.26 -12.42
N SER A 466 -13.11 -24.51 -11.59
CA SER A 466 -13.57 -24.09 -10.26
C SER A 466 -14.02 -22.63 -10.18
N GLU A 467 -14.19 -21.92 -11.31
CA GLU A 467 -14.58 -20.50 -11.32
C GLU A 467 -15.86 -20.21 -10.55
N VAL A 468 -16.92 -21.00 -10.78
CA VAL A 468 -18.22 -20.84 -10.09
C VAL A 468 -18.06 -21.01 -8.57
N PRO A 469 -17.53 -22.14 -8.05
CA PRO A 469 -17.34 -22.27 -6.61
C PRO A 469 -16.32 -21.27 -6.05
N TYR A 470 -15.29 -20.88 -6.80
CA TYR A 470 -14.28 -19.93 -6.37
C TYR A 470 -14.86 -18.52 -6.19
N PHE A 471 -15.34 -17.90 -7.28
CA PHE A 471 -15.87 -16.54 -7.25
C PHE A 471 -17.17 -16.45 -6.43
N GLY A 472 -18.02 -17.48 -6.49
CA GLY A 472 -19.26 -17.57 -5.73
C GLY A 472 -19.01 -17.59 -4.22
N THR A 473 -18.09 -18.44 -3.76
CA THR A 473 -17.78 -18.56 -2.32
C THR A 473 -17.11 -17.31 -1.77
N LEU A 474 -16.10 -16.78 -2.47
CA LEU A 474 -15.41 -15.57 -2.03
C LEU A 474 -16.32 -14.34 -2.02
N GLY A 475 -17.17 -14.21 -3.05
CA GLY A 475 -18.18 -13.17 -3.13
C GLY A 475 -19.17 -13.25 -1.98
N ALA A 476 -19.72 -14.45 -1.72
CA ALA A 476 -20.67 -14.68 -0.64
C ALA A 476 -20.09 -14.42 0.76
N ILE A 477 -18.84 -14.84 1.01
CA ILE A 477 -18.15 -14.58 2.29
C ILE A 477 -18.02 -13.07 2.53
N CYS A 478 -17.57 -12.30 1.53
CA CYS A 478 -17.38 -10.86 1.69
C CYS A 478 -18.71 -10.10 1.83
N ILE A 479 -19.76 -10.51 1.12
CA ILE A 479 -21.12 -10.01 1.33
C ILE A 479 -21.59 -10.31 2.76
N GLY A 480 -21.37 -11.53 3.24
CA GLY A 480 -21.69 -11.94 4.61
C GLY A 480 -20.98 -11.08 5.65
N ILE A 481 -19.68 -10.85 5.49
CA ILE A 481 -18.90 -9.96 6.37
C ILE A 481 -19.45 -8.52 6.32
N GLY A 482 -19.79 -8.01 5.14
CA GLY A 482 -20.43 -6.70 4.99
C GLY A 482 -21.75 -6.61 5.76
N ILE A 483 -22.63 -7.59 5.61
CA ILE A 483 -23.92 -7.66 6.33
C ILE A 483 -23.70 -7.72 7.84
N LEU A 484 -22.80 -8.58 8.31
CA LEU A 484 -22.47 -8.69 9.75
C LEU A 484 -21.95 -7.37 10.31
N LEU A 485 -21.17 -6.61 9.53
CA LEU A 485 -20.65 -5.31 9.96
C LEU A 485 -21.76 -4.23 10.00
N VAL A 486 -22.72 -4.26 9.07
CA VAL A 486 -23.93 -3.41 9.15
C VAL A 486 -24.71 -3.73 10.42
N LEU A 487 -24.99 -5.01 10.68
CA LEU A 487 -25.74 -5.44 11.87
C LEU A 487 -25.00 -5.12 13.17
N GLY A 488 -23.66 -5.23 13.17
CA GLY A 488 -22.80 -4.89 14.30
C GLY A 488 -22.57 -3.40 14.51
N THR A 489 -22.95 -2.54 13.57
CA THR A 489 -22.66 -1.10 13.60
C THR A 489 -23.12 -0.39 14.88
N PRO A 490 -24.34 -0.63 15.41
CA PRO A 490 -24.78 0.01 16.66
C PRO A 490 -23.85 -0.29 17.84
N PHE A 491 -23.37 -1.52 17.93
CA PHE A 491 -22.43 -1.96 18.98
C PHE A 491 -21.03 -1.37 18.76
N ILE A 492 -20.52 -1.41 17.53
CA ILE A 492 -19.21 -0.84 17.18
C ILE A 492 -19.18 0.66 17.50
N ARG A 493 -20.23 1.41 17.14
CA ARG A 493 -20.31 2.85 17.46
C ARG A 493 -20.32 3.13 18.95
N LYS A 494 -20.96 2.26 19.75
CA LYS A 494 -20.91 2.36 21.22
C LYS A 494 -19.49 2.17 21.76
N LEU A 495 -18.72 1.24 21.18
CA LEU A 495 -17.32 1.02 21.56
C LEU A 495 -16.40 2.16 21.12
N MET A 496 -16.65 2.77 19.96
CA MET A 496 -15.91 3.92 19.44
C MET A 496 -15.98 5.16 20.35
N SER A 497 -16.94 5.21 21.29
CA SER A 497 -17.02 6.23 22.35
C SER A 497 -16.96 7.67 21.80
N GLY A 498 -17.84 7.99 20.85
CA GLY A 498 -18.01 9.33 20.27
C GLY A 498 -17.17 9.64 19.02
N VAL A 499 -16.25 8.75 18.63
CA VAL A 499 -15.49 8.89 17.37
C VAL A 499 -16.40 8.58 16.17
N ARG A 500 -16.43 9.47 15.17
CA ARG A 500 -17.20 9.31 13.93
C ARG A 500 -16.33 9.08 12.71
#